data_AF-A0A3D2MAX6-F1
#
_entry.id   AF-A0A3D2MAX6-F1
#
_cell.length_a   1.000
_cell.length_b   1.000
_cell.length_c   1.000
_cell.angle_alpha   90.00
_cell.angle_beta   90.00
_cell.angle_gamma   90.00
#
_symmetry.space_group_name_H-M   'P 1'
#
loop_
_entity.id
_entity.type
_entity.pdbx_description
1 polymer ?
#
loop_
_entity_poly.entity_id
_entity_poly.type
_entity_poly.pdbx_seq_one_letter_code
_entity_poly.pdbx_strand_id
1 'polypeptide(L)'
;MNIRDKYIEFFVSKGHKQIPSAPVVPENDPSVLFNTAGMQPLVPYLMGEVHPYGTRLCDYQKCIRTNDLDEVGDVTHHTFFEMLGNWSLGDYFKKESIEYSFEFLTKVLNIPIERLAVTVFKGNDVLEEDIESENYWLSHGIKQERIAKTSEDNFWSAGEVGPCGTDTEIFYFRSDDEIPETFDPEDDRWVEIWNNVFMQYERKEDGSLIELPKKNVDTGMGLERITAVLEGVNDNYESSIWKGTIKKIEEISGKSYYGNEKAFRIIADHIKAAVFISSDPAGIKPSNTDQGYILRRLIRRAIRYAKMIDIDINSNWESEIAKNIIDEYKKYYSELSTNENVVMEVLKNEKIKFNRTLEKGLREFEKIVKNLNENEINKDLAFKLYDTYGFPIELTLELAKERGLTVDEKGFYEKFKAHQELSRTASAGKFKGGLAGNSEIETKYHTATHLLNAALKVVINKDVHQKGSNITDERMRFDFSCDHKLTDEEKKAVEDLVNKWIDEGLPVTKKEMSKEEAIKSGAECMFIEKYPDIVTVYSIGDVSKELCGGPHVNNTSELGHFKIKKEEASSAGVRRIKAILEEK
;
A
#
# COMPACT_ATOMS: atom_id res chain seq x y z
N MET A 1 -3.69 -25.92 6.53
CA MET A 1 -2.43 -25.50 7.20
C MET A 1 -2.47 -23.99 7.34
N ASN A 2 -2.21 -23.42 8.51
CA ASN A 2 -2.09 -21.96 8.64
C ASN A 2 -0.64 -21.55 8.41
N ILE A 3 -0.35 -20.96 7.25
CA ILE A 3 1.01 -20.58 6.84
C ILE A 3 1.52 -19.40 7.66
N ARG A 4 0.64 -18.46 8.07
CA ARG A 4 1.01 -17.34 8.95
C ARG A 4 1.60 -17.85 10.25
N ASP A 5 0.89 -18.75 10.93
CA ASP A 5 1.33 -19.31 12.22
C ASP A 5 2.66 -20.06 12.07
N LYS A 6 2.78 -20.92 11.04
CA LYS A 6 4.03 -21.63 10.76
C LYS A 6 5.22 -20.69 10.52
N TYR A 7 5.00 -19.61 9.77
CA TYR A 7 6.02 -18.61 9.48
C TYR A 7 6.49 -17.91 10.75
N ILE A 8 5.55 -17.42 11.55
CA ILE A 8 5.84 -16.75 12.82
C ILE A 8 6.54 -17.71 13.79
N GLU A 9 6.01 -18.92 14.00
CA GLU A 9 6.61 -19.92 14.89
C GLU A 9 8.05 -20.27 14.47
N PHE A 10 8.29 -20.40 13.17
CA PHE A 10 9.62 -20.67 12.63
C PHE A 10 10.59 -19.54 12.95
N PHE A 11 10.28 -18.29 12.62
CA PHE A 11 11.18 -17.17 12.87
C PHE A 11 11.34 -16.84 14.36
N VAL A 12 10.29 -17.01 15.17
CA VAL A 12 10.40 -16.93 16.64
C VAL A 12 11.37 -17.99 17.17
N SER A 13 11.38 -19.20 16.61
CA SER A 13 12.37 -20.23 16.97
C SER A 13 13.81 -19.86 16.59
N LYS A 14 14.00 -18.95 15.62
CA LYS A 14 15.30 -18.36 15.23
C LYS A 14 15.64 -17.08 16.00
N GLY A 15 14.84 -16.73 17.02
CA GLY A 15 15.09 -15.58 17.89
C GLY A 15 14.49 -14.27 17.39
N HIS A 16 13.64 -14.29 16.37
CA HIS A 16 12.89 -13.12 15.94
C HIS A 16 11.74 -12.82 16.90
N LYS A 17 11.37 -11.55 17.01
CA LYS A 17 10.18 -11.11 17.72
C LYS A 17 9.06 -10.81 16.73
N GLN A 18 7.88 -11.38 16.97
CA GLN A 18 6.70 -11.01 16.20
C GLN A 18 6.31 -9.56 16.51
N ILE A 19 6.10 -8.76 15.48
CA ILE A 19 5.56 -7.40 15.57
C ILE A 19 4.15 -7.35 14.96
N PRO A 20 3.28 -6.40 15.36
CA PRO A 20 1.98 -6.25 14.73
C PRO A 20 2.11 -5.66 13.31
N SER A 21 1.28 -6.13 12.38
CA SER A 21 1.20 -5.49 11.07
C SER A 21 0.74 -4.04 11.19
N ALA A 22 1.49 -3.14 10.57
CA ALA A 22 1.17 -1.73 10.45
C ALA A 22 -0.15 -1.50 9.67
N PRO A 23 -0.80 -0.33 9.84
CA PRO A 23 -1.91 0.10 8.99
C PRO A 23 -1.56 0.03 7.50
N VAL A 24 -2.56 -0.08 6.62
CA VAL A 24 -2.31 -0.04 5.16
C VAL A 24 -2.02 1.38 4.69
N VAL A 25 -2.46 2.40 5.43
CA VAL A 25 -2.07 3.79 5.21
C VAL A 25 -0.86 4.10 6.10
N PRO A 26 0.28 4.51 5.53
CA PRO A 26 1.44 4.87 6.33
C PRO A 26 1.13 6.07 7.24
N GLU A 27 1.56 6.01 8.49
CA GLU A 27 1.37 7.12 9.43
C GLU A 27 2.32 8.29 9.13
N ASN A 28 3.58 7.98 8.78
CA ASN A 28 4.67 8.95 8.67
C ASN A 28 5.42 8.92 7.33
N ASP A 29 4.94 8.15 6.34
CA ASP A 29 5.58 8.05 5.03
C ASP A 29 4.84 8.89 3.96
N PRO A 30 5.45 9.96 3.44
CA PRO A 30 4.87 10.80 2.41
C PRO A 30 5.16 10.33 0.97
N SER A 31 6.09 9.38 0.75
CA SER A 31 6.39 8.85 -0.60
C SER A 31 5.22 8.14 -1.20
N VAL A 32 4.52 7.39 -0.36
CA VAL A 32 3.59 6.36 -0.78
C VAL A 32 2.19 6.65 -0.25
N LEU A 33 1.20 6.25 -1.04
CA LEU A 33 -0.20 6.34 -0.62
C LEU A 33 -0.58 5.23 0.37
N PHE A 34 0.06 4.07 0.24
CA PHE A 34 -0.18 2.89 1.04
C PHE A 34 1.13 2.15 1.30
N ASN A 35 1.15 1.35 2.36
CA ASN A 35 2.23 0.38 2.56
C ASN A 35 2.15 -0.70 1.46
N THR A 36 3.14 -0.74 0.58
CA THR A 36 3.34 -1.67 -0.55
C THR A 36 4.24 -2.87 -0.21
N ALA A 37 4.98 -2.79 0.89
CA ALA A 37 5.91 -3.81 1.38
C ALA A 37 6.01 -3.84 2.91
N GLY A 38 6.48 -4.96 3.45
CA GLY A 38 6.69 -5.15 4.89
C GLY A 38 7.80 -4.27 5.48
N MET A 39 8.81 -3.89 4.69
CA MET A 39 9.89 -3.04 5.17
C MET A 39 9.50 -1.59 5.41
N GLN A 40 8.45 -1.05 4.77
CA GLN A 40 8.18 0.39 4.77
C GLN A 40 7.97 0.98 6.18
N PRO A 41 7.19 0.34 7.06
CA PRO A 41 7.10 0.74 8.47
C PRO A 41 8.44 0.68 9.23
N LEU A 42 9.45 0.01 8.67
CA LEU A 42 10.74 -0.25 9.31
C LEU A 42 11.90 0.61 8.76
N VAL A 43 11.66 1.48 7.77
CA VAL A 43 12.69 2.36 7.16
C VAL A 43 13.57 3.05 8.21
N PRO A 44 13.04 3.71 9.25
CA PRO A 44 13.88 4.41 10.22
C PRO A 44 14.90 3.48 10.90
N TYR A 45 14.50 2.25 11.21
CA TYR A 45 15.37 1.27 11.88
C TYR A 45 16.38 0.65 10.93
N LEU A 46 16.01 0.45 9.66
CA LEU A 46 16.94 0.05 8.59
C LEU A 46 18.03 1.11 8.37
N MET A 47 17.69 2.38 8.56
CA MET A 47 18.61 3.52 8.51
C MET A 47 19.48 3.68 9.76
N GLY A 48 19.27 2.86 10.80
CA GLY A 48 20.15 2.77 11.97
C GLY A 48 19.49 3.04 13.31
N GLU A 49 18.22 3.47 13.34
CA GLU A 49 17.48 3.62 14.60
C GLU A 49 17.31 2.27 15.32
N VAL A 50 17.16 2.33 16.65
CA VAL A 50 16.95 1.12 17.46
C VAL A 50 15.47 0.79 17.50
N HIS A 51 15.10 -0.41 17.04
CA HIS A 51 13.73 -0.88 17.17
C HIS A 51 13.45 -1.35 18.61
N PRO A 52 12.30 -0.98 19.22
CA PRO A 52 11.97 -1.35 20.61
C PRO A 52 11.83 -2.85 20.90
N TYR A 53 11.88 -3.67 19.85
CA TYR A 53 11.71 -5.12 19.93
C TYR A 53 12.99 -5.90 19.61
N GLY A 54 14.11 -5.20 19.46
CA GLY A 54 15.42 -5.78 19.16
C GLY A 54 15.74 -5.76 17.68
N THR A 55 16.69 -6.60 17.29
CA THR A 55 17.31 -6.58 15.96
C THR A 55 16.79 -7.64 14.99
N ARG A 56 15.91 -8.53 15.47
CA ARG A 56 15.30 -9.60 14.66
C ARG A 56 13.79 -9.52 14.77
N LEU A 57 13.11 -9.22 13.68
CA LEU A 57 11.66 -8.95 13.66
C LEU A 57 10.98 -9.82 12.61
N CYS A 58 9.72 -10.22 12.85
CA CYS A 58 8.92 -10.89 11.82
C CYS A 58 7.45 -10.51 11.95
N ASP A 59 6.73 -10.49 10.83
CA ASP A 59 5.28 -10.34 10.82
C ASP A 59 4.65 -10.89 9.52
N TYR A 60 3.39 -10.55 9.34
CA TYR A 60 2.68 -10.64 8.07
C TYR A 60 2.03 -9.29 7.75
N GLN A 61 2.71 -8.44 6.99
CA GLN A 61 2.27 -7.09 6.69
C GLN A 61 1.14 -7.07 5.65
N LYS A 62 0.06 -6.35 5.96
CA LYS A 62 -0.98 -5.98 4.99
C LYS A 62 -0.40 -5.00 3.95
N CYS A 63 -0.41 -5.36 2.68
CA CYS A 63 0.12 -4.53 1.61
C CYS A 63 -0.96 -4.15 0.59
N ILE A 64 -0.85 -2.93 0.04
CA ILE A 64 -1.64 -2.46 -1.11
C ILE A 64 -0.68 -2.05 -2.23
N ARG A 65 -0.78 -2.69 -3.40
CA ARG A 65 -0.05 -2.29 -4.60
C ARG A 65 -1.01 -1.76 -5.66
N THR A 66 -0.71 -0.56 -6.17
CA THR A 66 -1.52 0.11 -7.19
C THR A 66 -0.86 0.14 -8.56
N ASN A 67 0.42 -0.23 -8.65
CA ASN A 67 1.14 -0.30 -9.90
C ASN A 67 0.63 -1.46 -10.76
N ASP A 68 0.28 -2.56 -10.09
CA ASP A 68 -0.17 -3.82 -10.72
C ASP A 68 -1.69 -3.85 -10.95
N LEU A 69 -2.35 -2.69 -10.88
CA LEU A 69 -3.81 -2.64 -10.88
C LEU A 69 -4.39 -3.14 -12.21
N ASP A 70 -3.71 -2.90 -13.32
CA ASP A 70 -4.23 -3.24 -14.65
C ASP A 70 -4.07 -4.76 -14.93
N GLU A 71 -3.12 -5.41 -14.25
CA GLU A 71 -2.81 -6.84 -14.24
C GLU A 71 -3.81 -7.65 -13.39
N VAL A 72 -4.41 -7.02 -12.36
CA VAL A 72 -5.46 -7.66 -11.55
C VAL A 72 -6.59 -8.19 -12.43
N GLY A 73 -6.86 -9.49 -12.27
CA GLY A 73 -7.75 -10.28 -13.13
C GLY A 73 -7.04 -11.46 -13.80
N ASP A 74 -5.70 -11.48 -13.76
CA ASP A 74 -4.91 -12.66 -14.06
C ASP A 74 -4.85 -13.65 -12.88
N VAL A 75 -3.98 -14.65 -12.99
CA VAL A 75 -3.88 -15.75 -12.03
C VAL A 75 -3.05 -15.43 -10.77
N THR A 76 -2.32 -14.31 -10.72
CA THR A 76 -1.25 -14.09 -9.72
C THR A 76 -1.20 -12.71 -9.08
N HIS A 77 -1.79 -11.69 -9.68
CA HIS A 77 -1.73 -10.31 -9.21
C HIS A 77 -2.91 -9.94 -8.32
N HIS A 78 -2.61 -9.14 -7.28
CA HIS A 78 -3.56 -8.68 -6.27
C HIS A 78 -3.31 -7.20 -5.95
N THR A 79 -4.38 -6.45 -5.74
CA THR A 79 -4.29 -5.09 -5.18
C THR A 79 -3.94 -5.16 -3.70
N PHE A 80 -4.57 -6.08 -2.97
CA PHE A 80 -4.31 -6.35 -1.55
C PHE A 80 -3.73 -7.75 -1.39
N PHE A 81 -2.66 -7.87 -0.63
CA PHE A 81 -2.07 -9.16 -0.27
C PHE A 81 -1.35 -9.04 1.07
N GLU A 82 -1.02 -10.17 1.67
CA GLU A 82 -0.21 -10.22 2.88
C GLU A 82 1.22 -10.63 2.54
N MET A 83 2.18 -9.81 2.95
CA MET A 83 3.60 -10.08 2.81
C MET A 83 4.14 -10.63 4.12
N LEU A 84 4.46 -11.92 4.15
CA LEU A 84 5.19 -12.55 5.25
C LEU A 84 6.63 -12.03 5.22
N GLY A 85 7.08 -11.38 6.29
CA GLY A 85 8.39 -10.74 6.31
C GLY A 85 9.20 -11.03 7.57
N ASN A 86 10.52 -11.10 7.40
CA ASN A 86 11.48 -11.19 8.48
C ASN A 86 12.62 -10.18 8.24
N TRP A 87 13.00 -9.48 9.30
CA TRP A 87 14.00 -8.41 9.23
C TRP A 87 15.17 -8.68 10.17
N SER A 88 16.36 -8.44 9.64
CA SER A 88 17.60 -8.31 10.42
C SER A 88 18.02 -6.85 10.42
N LEU A 89 18.11 -6.25 11.60
CA LEU A 89 18.54 -4.87 11.80
C LEU A 89 19.99 -4.85 12.30
N GLY A 90 20.92 -5.27 11.45
CA GLY A 90 22.36 -5.35 11.77
C GLY A 90 22.80 -6.58 12.54
N ASP A 91 22.06 -7.69 12.48
CA ASP A 91 22.33 -8.89 13.29
C ASP A 91 22.87 -10.09 12.48
N TYR A 92 22.13 -10.51 11.46
CA TYR A 92 22.55 -11.49 10.45
C TYR A 92 22.41 -10.93 9.03
N PHE A 93 22.98 -11.61 8.03
CA PHE A 93 22.97 -11.13 6.64
C PHE A 93 22.67 -12.25 5.64
N LYS A 94 23.36 -12.30 4.50
CA LYS A 94 23.11 -13.20 3.37
C LYS A 94 23.04 -14.68 3.76
N LYS A 95 24.06 -15.17 4.47
CA LYS A 95 24.18 -16.59 4.82
C LYS A 95 22.97 -17.11 5.58
N GLU A 96 22.68 -16.52 6.75
CA GLU A 96 21.58 -16.95 7.59
C GLU A 96 20.21 -16.67 6.94
N SER A 97 20.09 -15.56 6.20
CA SER A 97 18.85 -15.22 5.48
C SER A 97 18.51 -16.31 4.45
N ILE A 98 19.46 -16.69 3.61
CA ILE A 98 19.28 -17.75 2.60
C ILE A 98 19.05 -19.12 3.28
N GLU A 99 19.81 -19.43 4.34
CA GLU A 99 19.63 -20.67 5.11
C GLU A 99 18.22 -20.79 5.70
N TYR A 100 17.70 -19.72 6.31
CA TYR A 100 16.35 -19.70 6.87
C TYR A 100 15.26 -19.78 5.80
N SER A 101 15.41 -19.07 4.68
CA SER A 101 14.46 -19.16 3.57
C SER A 101 14.42 -20.58 3.00
N PHE A 102 15.59 -21.19 2.76
CA PHE A 102 15.69 -22.55 2.27
C PHE A 102 15.13 -23.58 3.26
N GLU A 103 15.45 -23.47 4.54
CA GLU A 103 14.94 -24.36 5.60
C GLU A 103 13.42 -24.27 5.71
N PHE A 104 12.86 -23.05 5.70
CA PHE A 104 11.41 -22.87 5.79
C PHE A 104 10.70 -23.52 4.59
N LEU A 105 11.14 -23.25 3.36
CA LEU A 105 10.52 -23.81 2.16
C LEU A 105 10.64 -25.35 2.13
N THR A 106 11.82 -25.90 2.39
CA THR A 106 12.08 -27.33 2.16
C THR A 106 11.78 -28.23 3.36
N LYS A 107 11.90 -27.72 4.59
CA LYS A 107 11.70 -28.52 5.82
C LYS A 107 10.38 -28.24 6.50
N VAL A 108 9.92 -26.98 6.51
CA VAL A 108 8.67 -26.60 7.19
C VAL A 108 7.47 -26.73 6.26
N LEU A 109 7.62 -26.30 5.01
CA LEU A 109 6.60 -26.38 3.97
C LEU A 109 6.71 -27.64 3.09
N ASN A 110 7.84 -28.36 3.16
CA ASN A 110 8.10 -29.58 2.37
C ASN A 110 8.03 -29.36 0.85
N ILE A 111 8.44 -28.18 0.39
CA ILE A 111 8.55 -27.90 -1.04
C ILE A 111 9.73 -28.69 -1.62
N PRO A 112 9.54 -29.46 -2.71
CA PRO A 112 10.62 -30.20 -3.34
C PRO A 112 11.67 -29.26 -3.95
N ILE A 113 12.95 -29.57 -3.72
CA ILE A 113 14.09 -28.74 -4.15
C ILE A 113 14.14 -28.63 -5.68
N GLU A 114 13.76 -29.68 -6.40
CA GLU A 114 13.76 -29.72 -7.87
C GLU A 114 12.79 -28.71 -8.52
N ARG A 115 11.80 -28.22 -7.74
CA ARG A 115 10.85 -27.19 -8.16
C ARG A 115 11.29 -25.78 -7.80
N LEU A 116 12.45 -25.62 -7.14
CA LEU A 116 12.99 -24.32 -6.78
C LEU A 116 14.06 -23.87 -7.77
N ALA A 117 14.00 -22.59 -8.11
CA ALA A 117 15.05 -21.85 -8.81
C ALA A 117 15.25 -20.50 -8.13
N VAL A 118 16.38 -19.84 -8.40
CA VAL A 118 16.70 -18.55 -7.78
C VAL A 118 17.35 -17.60 -8.79
N THR A 119 17.16 -16.31 -8.57
CA THR A 119 17.92 -15.24 -9.23
C THR A 119 18.95 -14.66 -8.26
N VAL A 120 20.11 -14.22 -8.77
CA VAL A 120 21.12 -13.49 -8.00
C VAL A 120 21.68 -12.31 -8.81
N PHE A 121 22.12 -11.27 -8.11
CA PHE A 121 22.64 -10.07 -8.75
C PHE A 121 23.92 -10.34 -9.58
N LYS A 122 23.85 -10.02 -10.87
CA LYS A 122 24.91 -10.23 -11.87
C LYS A 122 26.06 -9.22 -11.78
N GLY A 123 25.88 -8.12 -11.07
CA GLY A 123 26.79 -6.97 -11.11
C GLY A 123 26.35 -5.93 -12.13
N ASN A 124 26.84 -4.71 -11.96
CA ASN A 124 26.71 -3.59 -12.89
C ASN A 124 27.96 -2.69 -12.82
N ASP A 125 27.89 -1.49 -13.40
CA ASP A 125 29.03 -0.54 -13.40
C ASP A 125 29.42 -0.03 -12.00
N VAL A 126 28.56 -0.23 -10.99
CA VAL A 126 28.73 0.30 -9.62
C VAL A 126 29.03 -0.81 -8.61
N LEU A 127 28.35 -1.95 -8.72
CA LEU A 127 28.40 -3.05 -7.76
C LEU A 127 28.86 -4.34 -8.43
N GLU A 128 29.70 -5.07 -7.72
CA GLU A 128 30.17 -6.39 -8.14
C GLU A 128 29.04 -7.43 -8.11
N GLU A 129 29.27 -8.52 -8.83
CA GLU A 129 28.41 -9.69 -8.86
C GLU A 129 28.24 -10.32 -7.46
N ASP A 130 27.03 -10.75 -7.12
CA ASP A 130 26.72 -11.37 -5.83
C ASP A 130 27.07 -12.88 -5.80
N ILE A 131 28.36 -13.15 -5.90
CA ILE A 131 28.94 -14.50 -5.82
C ILE A 131 28.69 -15.15 -4.43
N GLU A 132 28.50 -14.33 -3.40
CA GLU A 132 28.25 -14.83 -2.04
C GLU A 132 26.90 -15.56 -1.96
N SER A 133 25.83 -14.90 -2.42
CA SER A 133 24.48 -15.47 -2.47
C SER A 133 24.42 -16.71 -3.37
N GLU A 134 25.08 -16.68 -4.54
CA GLU A 134 25.19 -17.86 -5.44
C GLU A 134 25.77 -19.06 -4.70
N ASN A 135 26.90 -18.89 -4.02
CA ASN A 135 27.56 -19.98 -3.30
C ASN A 135 26.71 -20.54 -2.16
N TYR A 136 25.97 -19.70 -1.44
CA TYR A 136 25.06 -20.18 -0.39
C TYR A 136 23.94 -21.04 -0.97
N TRP A 137 23.31 -20.62 -2.08
CA TRP A 137 22.30 -21.43 -2.76
C TRP A 137 22.84 -22.77 -3.27
N LEU A 138 24.02 -22.77 -3.89
CA LEU A 138 24.70 -24.01 -4.31
C LEU A 138 24.97 -24.94 -3.11
N SER A 139 25.37 -24.39 -1.97
CA SER A 139 25.64 -25.17 -0.76
C SER A 139 24.39 -25.85 -0.18
N HIS A 140 23.20 -25.29 -0.44
CA HIS A 140 21.92 -25.87 -0.07
C HIS A 140 21.38 -26.89 -1.09
N GLY A 141 22.08 -27.08 -2.22
CA GLY A 141 21.73 -28.07 -3.23
C GLY A 141 20.85 -27.56 -4.37
N ILE A 142 20.67 -26.24 -4.50
CA ILE A 142 20.16 -25.65 -5.75
C ILE A 142 21.22 -25.89 -6.83
N LYS A 143 20.79 -26.40 -7.99
CA LYS A 143 21.71 -26.67 -9.11
C LYS A 143 22.18 -25.38 -9.77
N GLN A 144 23.37 -25.38 -10.37
CA GLN A 144 23.87 -24.20 -11.10
C GLN A 144 22.91 -23.75 -12.21
N GLU A 145 22.29 -24.71 -12.91
CA GLU A 145 21.33 -24.47 -13.98
C GLU A 145 20.01 -23.87 -13.47
N ARG A 146 19.81 -23.85 -12.14
CA ARG A 146 18.67 -23.26 -11.42
C ARG A 146 18.98 -21.90 -10.80
N ILE A 147 20.17 -21.35 -11.06
CA ILE A 147 20.58 -20.02 -10.61
C ILE A 147 20.73 -19.12 -11.84
N ALA A 148 19.79 -18.20 -12.03
CA ALA A 148 19.89 -17.17 -13.06
C ALA A 148 20.56 -15.91 -12.49
N LYS A 149 21.31 -15.19 -13.33
CA LYS A 149 21.98 -13.94 -12.93
C LYS A 149 21.32 -12.76 -13.64
N THR A 150 20.66 -11.87 -12.89
CA THR A 150 20.00 -10.68 -13.44
C THR A 150 20.61 -9.41 -12.84
N SER A 151 20.44 -8.26 -13.49
CA SER A 151 20.98 -6.98 -12.99
C SER A 151 19.89 -6.17 -12.30
N GLU A 152 19.03 -5.52 -13.08
CA GLU A 152 18.02 -4.59 -12.57
C GLU A 152 17.00 -5.30 -11.68
N ASP A 153 16.61 -6.52 -12.02
CA ASP A 153 15.63 -7.29 -11.23
C ASP A 153 16.19 -7.72 -9.86
N ASN A 154 17.51 -7.84 -9.73
CA ASN A 154 18.16 -8.20 -8.46
C ASN A 154 18.80 -7.01 -7.71
N PHE A 155 18.32 -5.79 -7.96
CA PHE A 155 18.72 -4.62 -7.20
C PHE A 155 17.49 -3.88 -6.66
N TRP A 156 17.35 -3.85 -5.35
CA TRP A 156 16.20 -3.28 -4.68
C TRP A 156 16.51 -1.95 -3.99
N SER A 157 15.57 -1.00 -4.04
CA SER A 157 15.66 0.30 -3.37
C SER A 157 14.32 0.71 -2.75
N ALA A 158 14.35 1.32 -1.56
CA ALA A 158 13.14 1.81 -0.88
C ALA A 158 12.46 2.99 -1.59
N GLY A 159 13.16 3.63 -2.52
CA GLY A 159 12.67 4.74 -3.32
C GLY A 159 13.75 5.32 -4.24
N GLU A 160 13.59 6.57 -4.66
CA GLU A 160 14.65 7.32 -5.36
C GLU A 160 15.86 7.59 -4.44
N VAL A 161 15.61 7.72 -3.14
CA VAL A 161 16.59 7.89 -2.06
C VAL A 161 16.20 6.92 -0.93
N GLY A 162 17.17 6.40 -0.19
CA GLY A 162 16.94 5.54 0.98
C GLY A 162 17.73 4.23 0.94
N PRO A 163 17.43 3.28 1.85
CA PRO A 163 18.19 2.04 1.95
C PRO A 163 17.95 1.15 0.72
N CYS A 164 19.03 0.57 0.21
CA CYS A 164 19.05 -0.25 -1.00
C CYS A 164 20.14 -1.33 -0.93
N GLY A 165 20.06 -2.30 -1.83
CA GLY A 165 21.03 -3.39 -1.91
C GLY A 165 20.72 -4.40 -2.99
N THR A 166 21.61 -5.37 -3.15
CA THR A 166 21.36 -6.54 -3.98
C THR A 166 20.31 -7.42 -3.33
N ASP A 167 19.61 -8.23 -4.11
CA ASP A 167 18.72 -9.24 -3.57
C ASP A 167 18.90 -10.59 -4.29
N THR A 168 18.15 -11.57 -3.80
CA THR A 168 17.94 -12.86 -4.45
C THR A 168 16.47 -13.20 -4.36
N GLU A 169 15.88 -13.64 -5.47
CA GLU A 169 14.48 -14.04 -5.52
C GLU A 169 14.38 -15.56 -5.69
N ILE A 170 13.34 -16.15 -5.11
CA ILE A 170 13.09 -17.58 -5.08
C ILE A 170 11.85 -17.87 -5.89
N PHE A 171 12.00 -18.72 -6.90
CA PHE A 171 10.97 -19.12 -7.84
C PHE A 171 10.53 -20.56 -7.60
N TYR A 172 9.25 -20.81 -7.86
CA TYR A 172 8.65 -22.13 -7.87
C TYR A 172 8.11 -22.48 -9.26
N PHE A 173 8.43 -23.68 -9.75
CA PHE A 173 7.83 -24.19 -10.98
C PHE A 173 6.43 -24.73 -10.72
N ARG A 174 5.41 -24.01 -11.19
CA ARG A 174 4.00 -24.32 -10.89
C ARG A 174 3.31 -25.25 -11.89
N SER A 175 3.91 -25.48 -13.06
CA SER A 175 3.32 -26.36 -14.07
C SER A 175 3.47 -27.86 -13.73
N ASP A 176 2.55 -28.67 -14.26
CA ASP A 176 2.63 -30.13 -14.26
C ASP A 176 3.52 -30.67 -15.40
N ASP A 177 4.03 -29.80 -16.26
CA ASP A 177 5.00 -30.15 -17.30
C ASP A 177 6.31 -30.69 -16.72
N GLU A 178 7.15 -31.27 -17.58
CA GLU A 178 8.53 -31.55 -17.22
C GLU A 178 9.25 -30.24 -16.87
N ILE A 179 9.89 -30.21 -15.69
CA ILE A 179 10.62 -29.04 -15.21
C ILE A 179 11.83 -28.83 -16.15
N PRO A 180 11.94 -27.69 -16.86
CA PRO A 180 13.03 -27.43 -17.81
C PRO A 180 14.38 -27.63 -17.14
N GLU A 181 15.44 -28.16 -17.77
CA GLU A 181 16.73 -28.35 -17.09
C GLU A 181 17.35 -27.04 -16.59
N THR A 182 17.27 -25.99 -17.42
CA THR A 182 17.74 -24.64 -17.12
C THR A 182 16.59 -23.74 -16.71
N PHE A 183 16.77 -22.97 -15.66
CA PHE A 183 15.84 -21.92 -15.26
C PHE A 183 15.93 -20.72 -16.19
N ASP A 184 14.78 -20.25 -16.67
CA ASP A 184 14.61 -19.03 -17.43
C ASP A 184 13.63 -18.12 -16.68
N PRO A 185 14.07 -16.95 -16.17
CA PRO A 185 13.17 -16.00 -15.49
C PRO A 185 12.00 -15.53 -16.35
N GLU A 186 12.10 -15.62 -17.68
CA GLU A 186 11.05 -15.20 -18.61
C GLU A 186 9.98 -16.29 -18.86
N ASP A 187 10.17 -17.51 -18.34
CA ASP A 187 9.20 -18.60 -18.43
C ASP A 187 8.10 -18.45 -17.37
N ASP A 188 6.87 -18.16 -17.82
CA ASP A 188 5.68 -17.85 -17.01
C ASP A 188 5.17 -19.01 -16.11
N ARG A 189 5.77 -20.20 -16.26
CA ARG A 189 5.57 -21.36 -15.38
C ARG A 189 6.43 -21.27 -14.11
N TRP A 190 7.41 -20.38 -14.07
CA TRP A 190 8.10 -20.01 -12.84
C TRP A 190 7.39 -18.83 -12.22
N VAL A 191 7.02 -18.97 -10.95
CA VAL A 191 6.43 -17.88 -10.17
C VAL A 191 7.33 -17.56 -9.01
N GLU A 192 7.66 -16.28 -8.87
CA GLU A 192 8.39 -15.74 -7.72
C GLU A 192 7.51 -15.88 -6.46
N ILE A 193 8.03 -16.56 -5.44
CA ILE A 193 7.30 -16.85 -4.19
C ILE A 193 7.87 -16.11 -2.99
N TRP A 194 9.14 -15.69 -3.03
CA TRP A 194 9.83 -15.02 -1.92
C TRP A 194 11.07 -14.29 -2.43
N ASN A 195 11.37 -13.12 -1.89
CA ASN A 195 12.65 -12.42 -2.11
C ASN A 195 13.40 -12.14 -0.80
N ASN A 196 14.73 -12.08 -0.89
CA ASN A 196 15.64 -11.73 0.20
C ASN A 196 16.51 -10.53 -0.21
N VAL A 197 16.22 -9.35 0.31
CA VAL A 197 16.94 -8.10 0.04
C VAL A 197 18.05 -7.88 1.07
N PHE A 198 19.25 -7.59 0.58
CA PHE A 198 20.47 -7.41 1.36
C PHE A 198 20.88 -5.94 1.40
N MET A 199 20.17 -5.15 2.20
CA MET A 199 20.40 -3.70 2.29
C MET A 199 21.75 -3.42 2.97
N GLN A 200 22.66 -2.81 2.21
CA GLN A 200 23.99 -2.42 2.69
C GLN A 200 24.39 -1.01 2.24
N TYR A 201 23.57 -0.38 1.39
CA TYR A 201 23.79 0.97 0.89
C TYR A 201 22.60 1.87 1.15
N GLU A 202 22.84 3.17 1.18
CA GLU A 202 21.85 4.22 1.07
C GLU A 202 22.07 4.94 -0.27
N ARG A 203 21.03 4.99 -1.10
CA ARG A 203 21.02 5.77 -2.33
C ARG A 203 20.75 7.23 -2.00
N LYS A 204 21.62 8.12 -2.49
CA LYS A 204 21.48 9.58 -2.37
C LYS A 204 20.76 10.17 -3.58
N GLU A 205 20.33 11.43 -3.47
CA GLU A 205 19.62 12.16 -4.54
C GLU A 205 20.40 12.22 -5.86
N ASP A 206 21.73 12.30 -5.79
CA ASP A 206 22.61 12.31 -6.97
C ASP A 206 22.82 10.91 -7.58
N GLY A 207 22.19 9.89 -7.01
CA GLY A 207 22.30 8.49 -7.40
C GLY A 207 23.51 7.76 -6.81
N SER A 208 24.36 8.43 -6.05
CA SER A 208 25.50 7.78 -5.39
C SER A 208 25.04 6.83 -4.29
N LEU A 209 25.82 5.77 -4.07
CA LEU A 209 25.58 4.78 -3.02
C LEU A 209 26.60 4.98 -1.90
N ILE A 210 26.13 5.16 -0.67
CA ILE A 210 26.99 5.17 0.52
C ILE A 210 26.69 3.96 1.39
N GLU A 211 27.68 3.42 2.11
CA GLU A 211 27.43 2.29 3.01
C GLU A 211 26.53 2.68 4.18
N LEU A 212 25.57 1.80 4.49
CA LEU A 212 24.75 1.93 5.70
C LEU A 212 25.58 1.63 6.96
N PRO A 213 25.22 2.22 8.12
CA PRO A 213 25.88 1.91 9.40
C PRO A 213 25.81 0.44 9.80
N LYS A 214 24.80 -0.26 9.28
CA LYS A 214 24.52 -1.68 9.53
C LYS A 214 24.10 -2.34 8.22
N LYS A 215 24.47 -3.60 8.06
CA LYS A 215 23.94 -4.48 7.01
C LYS A 215 22.61 -5.06 7.48
N ASN A 216 21.56 -4.87 6.71
CA ASN A 216 20.21 -5.29 7.07
C ASN A 216 19.69 -6.34 6.09
N VAL A 217 18.75 -7.14 6.57
CA VAL A 217 17.98 -8.08 5.74
C VAL A 217 16.53 -7.66 5.78
N ASP A 218 15.91 -7.64 4.61
CA ASP A 218 14.47 -7.56 4.40
C ASP A 218 14.05 -8.74 3.53
N THR A 219 12.90 -9.33 3.80
CA THR A 219 12.38 -10.41 2.97
C THR A 219 10.88 -10.24 2.79
N GLY A 220 10.36 -10.61 1.62
CA GLY A 220 8.92 -10.60 1.35
C GLY A 220 8.44 -11.90 0.70
N MET A 221 7.65 -12.69 1.41
CA MET A 221 6.96 -13.86 0.85
C MET A 221 5.47 -13.56 0.70
N GLY A 222 4.96 -13.62 -0.53
CA GLY A 222 3.54 -13.40 -0.81
C GLY A 222 2.70 -14.58 -0.31
N LEU A 223 1.87 -14.34 0.73
CA LEU A 223 1.05 -15.38 1.34
C LEU A 223 0.09 -16.03 0.33
N GLU A 224 -0.50 -15.24 -0.56
CA GLU A 224 -1.43 -15.68 -1.60
C GLU A 224 -0.75 -16.65 -2.57
N ARG A 225 0.45 -16.30 -3.06
CA ARG A 225 1.22 -17.13 -4.00
C ARG A 225 1.67 -18.43 -3.33
N ILE A 226 2.26 -18.37 -2.13
CA ILE A 226 2.73 -19.58 -1.45
C ILE A 226 1.59 -20.52 -1.06
N THR A 227 0.39 -19.98 -0.76
CA THR A 227 -0.79 -20.81 -0.49
C THR A 227 -1.23 -21.56 -1.75
N ALA A 228 -1.30 -20.88 -2.89
CA ALA A 228 -1.65 -21.51 -4.16
C ALA A 228 -0.68 -22.63 -4.55
N VAL A 229 0.62 -22.38 -4.39
CA VAL A 229 1.69 -23.37 -4.60
C VAL A 229 1.49 -24.62 -3.75
N LEU A 230 1.25 -24.45 -2.44
CA LEU A 230 1.10 -25.58 -1.51
C LEU A 230 -0.23 -26.34 -1.69
N GLU A 231 -1.23 -25.69 -2.26
CA GLU A 231 -2.51 -26.32 -2.59
C GLU A 231 -2.52 -26.92 -4.00
N GLY A 232 -1.43 -26.73 -4.77
CA GLY A 232 -1.28 -27.30 -6.11
C GLY A 232 -2.20 -26.66 -7.14
N VAL A 233 -2.55 -25.38 -6.97
CA VAL A 233 -3.38 -24.61 -7.92
C VAL A 233 -2.53 -23.55 -8.63
N ASN A 234 -2.76 -23.37 -9.93
CA ASN A 234 -2.04 -22.40 -10.75
C ASN A 234 -2.65 -20.99 -10.70
N ASP A 235 -3.90 -20.91 -10.24
CA ASP A 235 -4.65 -19.69 -10.05
C ASP A 235 -4.74 -19.38 -8.55
N ASN A 236 -4.18 -18.24 -8.13
CA ASN A 236 -4.24 -17.80 -6.75
C ASN A 236 -5.69 -17.73 -6.24
N TYR A 237 -6.64 -17.39 -7.11
CA TYR A 237 -8.05 -17.22 -6.73
C TYR A 237 -8.78 -18.55 -6.49
N GLU A 238 -8.19 -19.68 -6.87
CA GLU A 238 -8.68 -21.02 -6.51
C GLU A 238 -8.20 -21.47 -5.11
N SER A 239 -7.19 -20.81 -4.56
CA SER A 239 -6.64 -21.16 -3.26
C SER A 239 -7.61 -20.91 -2.10
N SER A 240 -7.34 -21.51 -0.95
CA SER A 240 -8.15 -21.36 0.26
C SER A 240 -8.28 -19.93 0.77
N ILE A 241 -7.40 -19.01 0.37
CA ILE A 241 -7.48 -17.58 0.69
C ILE A 241 -8.61 -16.88 -0.07
N TRP A 242 -8.97 -17.38 -1.25
CA TRP A 242 -9.90 -16.70 -2.15
C TRP A 242 -11.18 -17.48 -2.40
N LYS A 243 -11.15 -18.82 -2.28
CA LYS A 243 -12.31 -19.68 -2.57
C LYS A 243 -13.59 -19.29 -1.83
N GLY A 244 -13.49 -18.78 -0.60
CA GLY A 244 -14.64 -18.32 0.18
C GLY A 244 -15.34 -17.13 -0.48
N THR A 245 -14.55 -16.12 -0.83
CA THR A 245 -15.00 -14.93 -1.56
C THR A 245 -15.49 -15.27 -2.97
N ILE A 246 -14.77 -16.10 -3.72
CA ILE A 246 -15.17 -16.53 -5.08
C ILE A 246 -16.52 -17.25 -5.03
N LYS A 247 -16.68 -18.22 -4.13
CA LYS A 247 -17.96 -18.92 -3.93
C LYS A 247 -19.09 -17.95 -3.58
N LYS A 248 -18.83 -16.95 -2.74
CA LYS A 248 -19.81 -15.92 -2.39
C LYS A 248 -20.25 -15.12 -3.63
N ILE A 249 -19.34 -14.84 -4.56
CA ILE A 249 -19.68 -14.19 -5.83
C ILE A 249 -20.51 -15.14 -6.72
N GLU A 250 -20.23 -16.44 -6.75
CA GLU A 250 -21.03 -17.43 -7.49
C GLU A 250 -22.47 -17.48 -6.95
N GLU A 251 -22.64 -17.48 -5.63
CA GLU A 251 -23.93 -17.47 -4.94
C GLU A 251 -24.77 -16.21 -5.28
N ILE A 252 -24.12 -15.05 -5.34
CA ILE A 252 -24.79 -13.77 -5.62
C ILE A 252 -25.11 -13.61 -7.12
N SER A 253 -24.17 -13.98 -8.00
CA SER A 253 -24.32 -13.81 -9.45
C SER A 253 -25.15 -14.91 -10.10
N GLY A 254 -25.20 -16.11 -9.51
CA GLY A 254 -25.72 -17.31 -10.16
C GLY A 254 -24.86 -17.80 -11.33
N LYS A 255 -23.63 -17.29 -11.49
CA LYS A 255 -22.67 -17.65 -12.53
C LYS A 255 -21.56 -18.52 -11.93
N SER A 256 -20.97 -19.38 -12.77
CA SER A 256 -19.76 -20.13 -12.45
C SER A 256 -18.54 -19.22 -12.52
N TYR A 257 -17.57 -19.45 -11.62
CA TYR A 257 -16.24 -18.84 -11.70
C TYR A 257 -15.59 -19.12 -13.06
N TYR A 258 -15.56 -20.38 -13.47
CA TYR A 258 -15.02 -20.78 -14.77
C TYR A 258 -15.86 -20.21 -15.92
N GLY A 259 -15.20 -19.58 -16.88
CA GLY A 259 -15.80 -18.79 -17.95
C GLY A 259 -16.07 -17.32 -17.59
N ASN A 260 -15.89 -16.91 -16.32
CA ASN A 260 -16.04 -15.53 -15.84
C ASN A 260 -14.85 -15.10 -14.97
N GLU A 261 -13.70 -15.76 -15.10
CA GLU A 261 -12.58 -15.72 -14.16
C GLU A 261 -12.13 -14.29 -13.92
N LYS A 262 -11.84 -13.53 -14.99
CA LYS A 262 -11.38 -12.13 -14.90
C LYS A 262 -12.34 -11.25 -14.09
N ALA A 263 -13.65 -11.39 -14.31
CA ALA A 263 -14.63 -10.58 -13.59
C ALA A 263 -14.69 -10.95 -12.10
N PHE A 264 -14.73 -12.24 -11.79
CA PHE A 264 -14.75 -12.74 -10.43
C PHE A 264 -13.50 -12.33 -9.64
N ARG A 265 -12.33 -12.49 -10.25
CA ARG A 265 -11.03 -12.10 -9.67
C ARG A 265 -10.99 -10.61 -9.33
N ILE A 266 -11.37 -9.75 -10.28
CA ILE A 266 -11.41 -8.30 -10.07
C ILE A 266 -12.41 -7.92 -8.98
N ILE A 267 -13.60 -8.51 -8.96
CA ILE A 267 -14.60 -8.24 -7.92
C ILE A 267 -14.06 -8.66 -6.54
N ALA A 268 -13.54 -9.88 -6.43
CA ALA A 268 -13.01 -10.41 -5.18
C ALA A 268 -11.86 -9.55 -4.64
N ASP A 269 -10.87 -9.29 -5.49
CA ASP A 269 -9.68 -8.52 -5.13
C ASP A 269 -10.02 -7.08 -4.73
N HIS A 270 -10.76 -6.37 -5.58
CA HIS A 270 -11.01 -4.95 -5.34
C HIS A 270 -11.96 -4.72 -4.18
N ILE A 271 -12.92 -5.60 -3.91
CA ILE A 271 -13.74 -5.52 -2.69
C ILE A 271 -12.88 -5.83 -1.47
N LYS A 272 -11.98 -6.83 -1.51
CA LYS A 272 -11.03 -7.11 -0.41
C LYS A 272 -10.15 -5.91 -0.12
N ALA A 273 -9.51 -5.32 -1.12
CA ALA A 273 -8.71 -4.12 -0.97
C ALA A 273 -9.52 -2.93 -0.42
N ALA A 274 -10.74 -2.72 -0.92
CA ALA A 274 -11.62 -1.66 -0.43
C ALA A 274 -12.04 -1.87 1.04
N VAL A 275 -12.27 -3.11 1.46
CA VAL A 275 -12.54 -3.47 2.87
C VAL A 275 -11.35 -3.06 3.74
N PHE A 276 -10.14 -3.48 3.39
CA PHE A 276 -8.94 -3.16 4.18
C PHE A 276 -8.67 -1.65 4.24
N ILE A 277 -8.74 -0.94 3.11
CA ILE A 277 -8.56 0.52 3.07
C ILE A 277 -9.65 1.25 3.88
N SER A 278 -10.91 0.82 3.79
CA SER A 278 -12.02 1.50 4.48
C SER A 278 -12.06 1.16 5.97
N SER A 279 -11.54 0.00 6.36
CA SER A 279 -11.35 -0.39 7.76
C SER A 279 -10.11 0.24 8.37
N ASP A 280 -9.24 0.84 7.55
CA ASP A 280 -7.99 1.40 8.01
C ASP A 280 -8.25 2.53 9.01
N PRO A 281 -7.47 2.61 10.09
CA PRO A 281 -7.67 3.62 11.10
C PRO A 281 -7.54 5.07 10.61
N ALA A 282 -6.83 5.31 9.50
CA ALA A 282 -6.80 6.62 8.85
C ALA A 282 -8.19 7.11 8.40
N GLY A 283 -9.18 6.21 8.29
CA GLY A 283 -10.56 6.56 8.00
C GLY A 283 -10.75 7.06 6.56
N ILE A 284 -10.07 6.41 5.62
CA ILE A 284 -10.08 6.79 4.20
C ILE A 284 -11.49 6.65 3.63
N LYS A 285 -11.94 7.70 2.93
CA LYS A 285 -13.23 7.73 2.23
C LYS A 285 -13.04 7.99 0.73
N PRO A 286 -13.94 7.50 -0.13
CA PRO A 286 -13.90 7.75 -1.57
C PRO A 286 -13.85 9.26 -1.92
N SER A 287 -12.81 9.69 -2.63
CA SER A 287 -12.56 11.09 -3.01
C SER A 287 -12.03 11.21 -4.45
N ASN A 288 -11.69 12.44 -4.88
CA ASN A 288 -11.09 12.69 -6.20
C ASN A 288 -9.55 12.67 -6.18
N THR A 289 -8.91 12.47 -5.03
CA THR A 289 -7.45 12.61 -4.89
C THR A 289 -6.85 11.56 -3.96
N ASP A 290 -5.57 11.24 -4.18
CA ASP A 290 -4.71 10.45 -3.29
C ASP A 290 -5.36 9.09 -2.90
N GLN A 291 -5.26 8.63 -1.64
CA GLN A 291 -5.83 7.34 -1.20
C GLN A 291 -7.33 7.21 -1.47
N GLY A 292 -8.08 8.29 -1.28
CA GLY A 292 -9.52 8.32 -1.52
C GLY A 292 -9.89 8.13 -3.00
N TYR A 293 -9.04 8.59 -3.92
CA TYR A 293 -9.19 8.30 -5.35
C TYR A 293 -9.00 6.82 -5.65
N ILE A 294 -7.97 6.19 -5.07
CA ILE A 294 -7.72 4.75 -5.26
C ILE A 294 -8.88 3.93 -4.73
N LEU A 295 -9.33 4.18 -3.49
CA LEU A 295 -10.49 3.50 -2.91
C LEU A 295 -11.72 3.63 -3.80
N ARG A 296 -12.00 4.84 -4.30
CA ARG A 296 -13.09 5.08 -5.25
C ARG A 296 -12.91 4.25 -6.54
N ARG A 297 -11.71 4.24 -7.12
CA ARG A 297 -11.41 3.52 -8.37
C ARG A 297 -11.65 2.02 -8.21
N LEU A 298 -11.20 1.42 -7.10
CA LEU A 298 -11.38 0.01 -6.79
C LEU A 298 -12.87 -0.36 -6.70
N ILE A 299 -13.65 0.38 -5.89
CA ILE A 299 -15.07 0.12 -5.71
C ILE A 299 -15.82 0.23 -7.04
N ARG A 300 -15.56 1.27 -7.83
CA ARG A 300 -16.22 1.48 -9.12
C ARG A 300 -15.88 0.40 -10.14
N ARG A 301 -14.62 -0.05 -10.18
CA ARG A 301 -14.21 -1.14 -11.06
C ARG A 301 -14.86 -2.46 -10.63
N ALA A 302 -14.96 -2.75 -9.33
CA ALA A 302 -15.73 -3.90 -8.84
C ALA A 302 -17.21 -3.85 -9.25
N ILE A 303 -17.90 -2.71 -9.06
CA ILE A 303 -19.31 -2.53 -9.45
C ILE A 303 -19.52 -2.78 -10.94
N ARG A 304 -18.60 -2.28 -11.75
CA ARG A 304 -18.64 -2.45 -13.19
C ARG A 304 -18.52 -3.93 -13.59
N TYR A 305 -17.54 -4.66 -13.07
CA TYR A 305 -17.40 -6.09 -13.38
C TYR A 305 -18.55 -6.92 -12.79
N ALA A 306 -19.10 -6.54 -11.64
CA ALA A 306 -20.31 -7.14 -11.10
C ALA A 306 -21.48 -7.01 -12.09
N LYS A 307 -21.64 -5.83 -12.71
CA LYS A 307 -22.67 -5.62 -13.74
C LYS A 307 -22.48 -6.52 -14.97
N MET A 308 -21.24 -6.77 -15.38
CA MET A 308 -20.91 -7.64 -16.55
C MET A 308 -21.23 -9.12 -16.31
N ILE A 309 -21.27 -9.56 -15.05
CA ILE A 309 -21.67 -10.92 -14.69
C ILE A 309 -23.12 -10.98 -14.17
N ASP A 310 -23.96 -10.04 -14.61
CA ASP A 310 -25.40 -9.95 -14.33
C ASP A 310 -25.77 -9.76 -12.85
N ILE A 311 -24.85 -9.33 -11.97
CA ILE A 311 -25.21 -8.95 -10.60
C ILE A 311 -26.09 -7.70 -10.63
N ASP A 312 -27.22 -7.73 -9.92
CA ASP A 312 -28.05 -6.54 -9.71
C ASP A 312 -27.29 -5.53 -8.84
N ILE A 313 -26.75 -4.50 -9.49
CA ILE A 313 -26.02 -3.42 -8.83
C ILE A 313 -26.86 -2.60 -7.84
N ASN A 314 -28.19 -2.76 -7.80
CA ASN A 314 -29.05 -2.15 -6.79
C ASN A 314 -29.19 -3.00 -5.51
N SER A 315 -28.90 -4.30 -5.59
CA SER A 315 -28.85 -5.20 -4.43
C SER A 315 -27.67 -4.86 -3.50
N ASN A 316 -27.59 -5.50 -2.34
CA ASN A 316 -26.53 -5.34 -1.34
C ASN A 316 -25.31 -6.28 -1.56
N TRP A 317 -25.09 -6.77 -2.79
CA TRP A 317 -24.05 -7.74 -3.13
C TRP A 317 -22.65 -7.36 -2.60
N GLU A 318 -22.28 -6.09 -2.68
CA GLU A 318 -20.98 -5.59 -2.25
C GLU A 318 -20.81 -5.70 -0.73
N SER A 319 -21.90 -5.48 0.00
CA SER A 319 -21.92 -5.58 1.46
C SER A 319 -21.84 -7.05 1.89
N GLU A 320 -22.45 -7.97 1.14
CA GLU A 320 -22.37 -9.40 1.41
C GLU A 320 -20.98 -9.99 1.19
N ILE A 321 -20.30 -9.57 0.11
CA ILE A 321 -18.91 -9.96 -0.14
C ILE A 321 -18.01 -9.36 0.94
N ALA A 322 -18.16 -8.07 1.24
CA ALA A 322 -17.39 -7.42 2.29
C ALA A 322 -17.56 -8.08 3.66
N LYS A 323 -18.80 -8.50 3.99
CA LYS A 323 -19.08 -9.19 5.25
C LYS A 323 -18.38 -10.55 5.32
N ASN A 324 -18.43 -11.32 4.23
CA ASN A 324 -17.70 -12.58 4.14
C ASN A 324 -16.19 -12.38 4.37
N ILE A 325 -15.58 -11.37 3.73
CA ILE A 325 -14.16 -11.04 3.91
C ILE A 325 -13.86 -10.61 5.34
N ILE A 326 -14.67 -9.73 5.93
CA ILE A 326 -14.51 -9.30 7.33
C ILE A 326 -14.57 -10.50 8.27
N ASP A 327 -15.53 -11.39 8.10
CA ASP A 327 -15.69 -12.55 8.97
C ASP A 327 -14.51 -13.53 8.87
N GLU A 328 -13.89 -13.66 7.69
CA GLU A 328 -12.69 -14.49 7.47
C GLU A 328 -11.43 -13.90 8.13
N TYR A 329 -11.29 -12.56 8.11
CA TYR A 329 -10.05 -11.88 8.48
C TYR A 329 -10.06 -11.20 9.85
N LYS A 330 -11.23 -10.95 10.46
CA LYS A 330 -11.34 -10.24 11.74
C LYS A 330 -10.64 -10.90 12.93
N LYS A 331 -10.32 -12.19 12.83
CA LYS A 331 -9.51 -12.91 13.82
C LYS A 331 -8.03 -12.52 13.78
N TYR A 332 -7.55 -11.97 12.65
CA TYR A 332 -6.18 -11.50 12.49
C TYR A 332 -6.07 -9.98 12.65
N TYR A 333 -7.14 -9.25 12.31
CA TYR A 333 -7.13 -7.78 12.26
C TYR A 333 -8.36 -7.21 12.96
N SER A 334 -8.17 -6.65 14.16
CA SER A 334 -9.25 -6.14 15.01
C SER A 334 -9.98 -4.96 14.36
N GLU A 335 -9.29 -4.17 13.54
CA GLU A 335 -9.85 -3.01 12.83
C GLU A 335 -11.03 -3.39 11.92
N LEU A 336 -11.07 -4.62 11.40
CA LEU A 336 -12.17 -5.11 10.58
C LEU A 336 -13.46 -5.24 11.39
N SER A 337 -13.36 -5.64 12.66
CA SER A 337 -14.52 -5.69 13.56
C SER A 337 -14.92 -4.29 14.02
N THR A 338 -13.93 -3.49 14.42
CA THR A 338 -14.16 -2.13 14.96
C THR A 338 -14.81 -1.22 13.92
N ASN A 339 -14.38 -1.31 12.66
CA ASN A 339 -14.80 -0.43 11.57
C ASN A 339 -15.78 -1.10 10.59
N GLU A 340 -16.38 -2.25 10.94
CA GLU A 340 -17.29 -2.99 10.05
C GLU A 340 -18.41 -2.10 9.48
N ASN A 341 -19.08 -1.32 10.34
CA ASN A 341 -20.16 -0.42 9.92
C ASN A 341 -19.67 0.67 8.97
N VAL A 342 -18.44 1.18 9.18
CA VAL A 342 -17.83 2.20 8.31
C VAL A 342 -17.58 1.62 6.93
N VAL A 343 -17.04 0.40 6.86
CA VAL A 343 -16.81 -0.31 5.59
C VAL A 343 -18.11 -0.46 4.81
N MET A 344 -19.18 -0.95 5.47
CA MET A 344 -20.49 -1.12 4.83
C MET A 344 -21.06 0.21 4.31
N GLU A 345 -20.94 1.28 5.10
CA GLU A 345 -21.40 2.60 4.69
C GLU A 345 -20.62 3.14 3.49
N VAL A 346 -19.29 3.00 3.50
CA VAL A 346 -18.42 3.45 2.41
C VAL A 346 -18.78 2.77 1.09
N LEU A 347 -18.87 1.44 1.09
CA LEU A 347 -19.21 0.65 -0.10
C LEU A 347 -20.60 1.00 -0.62
N LYS A 348 -21.61 1.01 0.27
CA LYS A 348 -22.99 1.34 -0.08
C LYS A 348 -23.12 2.73 -0.68
N ASN A 349 -22.51 3.73 -0.05
CA ASN A 349 -22.61 5.11 -0.49
C ASN A 349 -21.93 5.33 -1.84
N GLU A 350 -20.75 4.73 -2.07
CA GLU A 350 -20.07 4.86 -3.35
C GLU A 350 -20.82 4.10 -4.46
N LYS A 351 -21.39 2.92 -4.17
CA LYS A 351 -22.25 2.20 -5.12
C LYS A 351 -23.46 3.03 -5.55
N ILE A 352 -24.21 3.59 -4.60
CA ILE A 352 -25.37 4.43 -4.92
C ILE A 352 -24.97 5.62 -5.80
N LYS A 353 -23.83 6.26 -5.48
CA LYS A 353 -23.30 7.37 -6.29
C LYS A 353 -22.92 6.91 -7.70
N PHE A 354 -22.19 5.81 -7.82
CA PHE A 354 -21.70 5.33 -9.10
C PHE A 354 -22.81 4.74 -9.98
N ASN A 355 -23.82 4.09 -9.42
CA ASN A 355 -24.99 3.63 -10.17
C ASN A 355 -25.68 4.79 -10.90
N ARG A 356 -25.84 5.95 -10.23
CA ARG A 356 -26.38 7.16 -10.88
C ARG A 356 -25.49 7.63 -12.04
N THR A 357 -24.18 7.51 -11.90
CA THR A 357 -23.21 7.81 -12.97
C THR A 357 -23.38 6.83 -14.15
N LEU A 358 -23.48 5.53 -13.88
CA LEU A 358 -23.69 4.50 -14.91
C LEU A 358 -25.02 4.70 -15.64
N GLU A 359 -26.12 4.97 -14.93
CA GLU A 359 -27.41 5.27 -15.56
C GLU A 359 -27.34 6.48 -16.49
N LYS A 360 -26.61 7.53 -16.08
CA LYS A 360 -26.38 8.70 -16.93
C LYS A 360 -25.53 8.32 -18.15
N GLY A 361 -24.46 7.56 -17.95
CA GLY A 361 -23.59 7.08 -19.01
C GLY A 361 -24.33 6.21 -20.03
N LEU A 362 -25.20 5.30 -19.58
CA LEU A 362 -26.08 4.49 -20.42
C LEU A 362 -26.99 5.37 -21.26
N ARG A 363 -27.66 6.37 -20.67
CA ARG A 363 -28.51 7.31 -21.45
C ARG A 363 -27.73 8.07 -22.50
N GLU A 364 -26.47 8.42 -22.24
CA GLU A 364 -25.60 9.08 -23.21
C GLU A 364 -25.12 8.11 -24.30
N PHE A 365 -24.80 6.86 -23.96
CA PHE A 365 -24.51 5.80 -24.92
C PHE A 365 -25.69 5.60 -25.88
N GLU A 366 -26.92 5.52 -25.36
CA GLU A 366 -28.14 5.42 -26.18
C GLU A 366 -28.29 6.58 -27.17
N LYS A 367 -28.01 7.81 -26.71
CA LYS A 367 -28.05 8.99 -27.59
C LYS A 367 -26.98 8.94 -28.67
N ILE A 368 -25.78 8.50 -28.32
CA ILE A 368 -24.68 8.35 -29.29
C ILE A 368 -25.08 7.35 -30.36
N VAL A 369 -25.49 6.14 -29.95
CA VAL A 369 -25.92 5.08 -30.89
C VAL A 369 -27.07 5.53 -31.79
N LYS A 370 -28.06 6.26 -31.26
CA LYS A 370 -29.19 6.74 -32.06
C LYS A 370 -28.78 7.76 -33.14
N ASN A 371 -27.68 8.48 -32.92
CA ASN A 371 -27.18 9.51 -33.83
C ASN A 371 -25.90 9.08 -34.57
N LEU A 372 -25.55 7.78 -34.52
CA LEU A 372 -24.42 7.26 -35.29
C LEU A 372 -24.79 7.23 -36.77
N ASN A 373 -23.93 7.82 -37.61
CA ASN A 373 -24.07 7.78 -39.07
C ASN A 373 -23.39 6.54 -39.68
N GLU A 374 -22.48 5.93 -38.94
CA GLU A 374 -21.70 4.74 -39.31
C GLU A 374 -21.94 3.67 -38.24
N ASN A 375 -21.64 2.40 -38.52
CA ASN A 375 -21.80 1.32 -37.53
C ASN A 375 -20.61 1.23 -36.54
N GLU A 376 -19.91 2.33 -36.31
CA GLU A 376 -18.72 2.41 -35.46
C GLU A 376 -18.79 3.57 -34.45
N ILE A 377 -18.56 3.26 -33.18
CA ILE A 377 -18.31 4.25 -32.13
C ILE A 377 -16.81 4.59 -32.18
N ASN A 378 -16.48 5.73 -32.78
CA ASN A 378 -15.08 6.17 -32.90
C ASN A 378 -14.43 6.49 -31.53
N LYS A 379 -13.10 6.64 -31.54
CA LYS A 379 -12.31 6.95 -30.35
C LYS A 379 -12.75 8.20 -29.60
N ASP A 380 -13.24 9.24 -30.28
CA ASP A 380 -13.68 10.48 -29.63
C ASP A 380 -14.94 10.25 -28.79
N LEU A 381 -15.91 9.52 -29.34
CA LEU A 381 -17.16 9.18 -28.66
C LEU A 381 -16.94 8.18 -27.54
N ALA A 382 -16.15 7.12 -27.78
CA ALA A 382 -15.77 6.15 -26.76
C ALA A 382 -15.01 6.82 -25.60
N PHE A 383 -14.05 7.70 -25.92
CA PHE A 383 -13.30 8.41 -24.89
C PHE A 383 -14.16 9.44 -24.15
N LYS A 384 -15.11 10.09 -24.81
CA LYS A 384 -16.07 11.00 -24.15
C LYS A 384 -17.00 10.26 -23.18
N LEU A 385 -17.48 9.07 -23.55
CA LEU A 385 -18.26 8.20 -22.65
C LEU A 385 -17.47 7.92 -21.37
N TYR A 386 -16.21 7.55 -21.51
CA TYR A 386 -15.30 7.28 -20.41
C TYR A 386 -14.98 8.53 -19.57
N ASP A 387 -14.37 9.54 -20.17
CA ASP A 387 -13.79 10.69 -19.47
C ASP A 387 -14.87 11.65 -18.92
N THR A 388 -15.88 11.98 -19.73
CA THR A 388 -16.89 12.97 -19.36
C THR A 388 -18.02 12.38 -18.53
N TYR A 389 -18.46 11.17 -18.86
CA TYR A 389 -19.64 10.55 -18.24
C TYR A 389 -19.29 9.43 -17.26
N GLY A 390 -18.00 9.09 -17.13
CA GLY A 390 -17.55 7.99 -16.27
C GLY A 390 -18.05 6.63 -16.76
N PHE A 391 -18.42 6.52 -18.05
CA PHE A 391 -19.01 5.32 -18.64
C PHE A 391 -17.91 4.39 -19.17
N PRO A 392 -17.70 3.21 -18.55
CA PRO A 392 -16.53 2.39 -18.81
C PRO A 392 -16.44 1.80 -20.24
N ILE A 393 -15.22 1.65 -20.79
CA ILE A 393 -15.01 1.20 -22.19
C ILE A 393 -15.49 -0.22 -22.45
N GLU A 394 -15.13 -1.21 -21.63
CA GLU A 394 -15.69 -2.58 -21.69
C GLU A 394 -17.23 -2.63 -21.64
N LEU A 395 -17.94 -1.72 -20.94
CA LEU A 395 -19.42 -1.67 -21.02
C LEU A 395 -19.88 -1.07 -22.37
N THR A 396 -19.11 -0.12 -22.91
CA THR A 396 -19.34 0.43 -24.25
C THR A 396 -19.15 -0.66 -25.31
N LEU A 397 -18.11 -1.49 -25.19
CA LEU A 397 -17.81 -2.62 -26.09
C LEU A 397 -18.93 -3.67 -26.06
N GLU A 398 -19.37 -4.05 -24.85
CA GLU A 398 -20.44 -5.03 -24.66
C GLU A 398 -21.76 -4.57 -25.28
N LEU A 399 -22.22 -3.36 -24.94
CA LEU A 399 -23.48 -2.81 -25.46
C LEU A 399 -23.40 -2.52 -26.97
N ALA A 400 -22.24 -2.15 -27.49
CA ALA A 400 -22.04 -1.99 -28.93
C ALA A 400 -22.20 -3.35 -29.64
N LYS A 401 -21.58 -4.40 -29.10
CA LYS A 401 -21.67 -5.77 -29.63
C LYS A 401 -23.11 -6.29 -29.64
N GLU A 402 -23.89 -6.08 -28.58
CA GLU A 402 -25.31 -6.45 -28.52
C GLU A 402 -26.14 -5.79 -29.63
N ARG A 403 -25.69 -4.64 -30.13
CA ARG A 403 -26.35 -3.86 -31.19
C ARG A 403 -25.74 -4.06 -32.57
N GLY A 404 -24.75 -4.95 -32.71
CA GLY A 404 -24.03 -5.16 -33.97
C GLY A 404 -23.18 -3.95 -34.40
N LEU A 405 -22.72 -3.12 -33.45
CA LEU A 405 -21.82 -2.00 -33.66
C LEU A 405 -20.38 -2.38 -33.32
N THR A 406 -19.41 -1.70 -33.93
CA THR A 406 -17.99 -1.77 -33.56
C THR A 406 -17.60 -0.54 -32.73
N VAL A 407 -16.47 -0.65 -32.02
CA VAL A 407 -15.87 0.46 -31.28
C VAL A 407 -14.40 0.54 -31.66
N ASP A 408 -13.89 1.75 -31.89
CA ASP A 408 -12.45 2.00 -32.09
C ASP A 408 -11.71 1.88 -30.74
N GLU A 409 -11.54 0.65 -30.29
CA GLU A 409 -10.90 0.29 -29.02
C GLU A 409 -9.43 0.72 -29.02
N LYS A 410 -8.72 0.51 -30.13
CA LYS A 410 -7.31 0.91 -30.25
C LYS A 410 -7.16 2.42 -30.11
N GLY A 411 -7.96 3.20 -30.82
CA GLY A 411 -7.94 4.66 -30.73
C GLY A 411 -8.39 5.18 -29.36
N PHE A 412 -9.30 4.47 -28.68
CA PHE A 412 -9.64 4.75 -27.28
C PHE A 412 -8.41 4.61 -26.38
N TYR A 413 -7.68 3.51 -26.46
CA TYR A 413 -6.50 3.26 -25.62
C TYR A 413 -5.35 4.22 -25.92
N GLU A 414 -5.16 4.63 -27.18
CA GLU A 414 -4.21 5.69 -27.54
C GLU A 414 -4.55 7.02 -26.83
N LYS A 415 -5.82 7.44 -26.84
CA LYS A 415 -6.28 8.62 -26.12
C LYS A 415 -6.17 8.48 -24.60
N PHE A 416 -6.51 7.31 -24.09
CA PHE A 416 -6.44 7.00 -22.67
C PHE A 416 -5.00 7.10 -22.17
N LYS A 417 -4.04 6.54 -22.90
CA LYS A 417 -2.62 6.67 -22.59
C LYS A 417 -2.15 8.11 -22.62
N ALA A 418 -2.51 8.88 -23.65
CA ALA A 418 -2.17 10.31 -23.72
C ALA A 418 -2.76 11.12 -22.55
N HIS A 419 -4.00 10.82 -22.14
CA HIS A 419 -4.65 11.44 -20.98
C HIS A 419 -3.98 11.04 -19.65
N GLN A 420 -3.55 9.78 -19.52
CA GLN A 420 -2.77 9.31 -18.38
C GLN A 420 -1.40 10.00 -18.31
N GLU A 421 -0.71 10.17 -19.44
CA GLU A 421 0.60 10.85 -19.51
C GLU A 421 0.50 12.33 -19.10
N LEU A 422 -0.54 13.03 -19.54
CA LEU A 422 -0.86 14.41 -19.12
C LEU A 422 -1.14 14.49 -17.61
N SER A 423 -1.87 13.52 -17.07
CA SER A 423 -2.14 13.42 -15.63
C SER A 423 -0.89 13.07 -14.82
N ARG A 424 -0.03 12.19 -15.36
CA ARG A 424 1.27 11.81 -14.78
C ARG A 424 2.23 12.99 -14.72
N THR A 425 2.28 13.83 -15.74
CA THR A 425 3.11 15.07 -15.71
C THR A 425 2.61 16.06 -14.66
N ALA A 426 1.30 16.14 -14.42
CA ALA A 426 0.71 16.97 -13.36
C ALA A 426 0.92 16.38 -11.94
N SER A 427 1.11 15.06 -11.80
CA SER A 427 1.38 14.37 -10.53
C SER A 427 2.86 14.07 -10.25
N ALA A 428 3.75 14.17 -11.25
CA ALA A 428 5.18 13.91 -11.11
C ALA A 428 5.90 14.88 -10.15
N GLY A 429 5.26 16.00 -9.77
CA GLY A 429 5.73 16.92 -8.73
C GLY A 429 5.10 16.69 -7.34
N LYS A 430 4.31 15.62 -7.14
CA LYS A 430 3.62 15.38 -5.85
C LYS A 430 4.33 14.42 -4.90
N PHE A 431 5.20 13.54 -5.41
CA PHE A 431 5.82 12.43 -4.66
C PHE A 431 7.35 12.36 -4.83
N LYS A 432 7.99 13.44 -5.27
CA LYS A 432 9.45 13.60 -5.15
C LYS A 432 9.76 13.89 -3.69
N GLY A 433 10.21 12.88 -2.96
CA GLY A 433 10.36 12.96 -1.51
C GLY A 433 9.56 11.85 -0.87
N GLY A 434 10.07 10.64 -1.08
CA GLY A 434 9.78 9.56 -0.16
C GLY A 434 10.62 9.67 1.08
N LEU A 435 10.15 9.10 2.19
CA LEU A 435 10.85 9.12 3.47
C LEU A 435 12.31 8.69 3.29
N ALA A 436 13.16 9.69 3.15
CA ALA A 436 14.61 9.55 3.12
C ALA A 436 15.30 10.80 3.69
N GLY A 437 14.55 11.83 4.12
CA GLY A 437 15.12 12.95 4.82
C GLY A 437 15.05 12.78 6.33
N ASN A 438 16.21 12.59 6.97
CA ASN A 438 16.49 13.35 8.19
C ASN A 438 16.82 14.81 7.83
N SER A 439 16.19 15.34 6.77
CA SER A 439 16.44 16.70 6.34
C SER A 439 15.97 17.61 7.47
N GLU A 440 16.75 18.67 7.68
CA GLU A 440 16.45 19.62 8.74
C GLU A 440 15.03 20.18 8.58
N ILE A 441 14.57 20.33 7.33
CA ILE A 441 13.24 20.86 7.01
C ILE A 441 12.11 19.87 7.27
N GLU A 442 12.28 18.57 6.97
CA GLU A 442 11.25 17.56 7.28
C GLU A 442 11.08 17.38 8.79
N THR A 443 12.19 17.40 9.54
CA THR A 443 12.20 17.39 11.01
C THR A 443 11.46 18.60 11.59
N LYS A 444 11.65 19.78 10.98
CA LYS A 444 10.91 20.99 11.34
C LYS A 444 9.42 20.85 11.01
N TYR A 445 9.07 20.41 9.81
CA TYR A 445 7.67 20.19 9.41
C TYR A 445 6.95 19.18 10.28
N HIS A 446 7.66 18.16 10.75
CA HIS A 446 7.09 17.16 11.62
C HIS A 446 6.70 17.76 12.99
N THR A 447 7.58 18.56 13.56
CA THR A 447 7.27 19.30 14.80
C THR A 447 6.15 20.33 14.58
N ALA A 448 6.15 21.03 13.44
CA ALA A 448 5.08 21.95 13.07
C ALA A 448 3.72 21.25 12.90
N THR A 449 3.71 19.97 12.50
CA THR A 449 2.50 19.15 12.40
C THR A 449 1.82 18.96 13.76
N HIS A 450 2.60 18.66 14.81
CA HIS A 450 2.08 18.55 16.17
C HIS A 450 1.55 19.89 16.70
N LEU A 451 2.27 21.00 16.44
CA LEU A 451 1.76 22.33 16.79
C LEU A 451 0.47 22.66 16.04
N LEU A 452 0.37 22.33 14.75
CA LEU A 452 -0.85 22.55 13.97
C LEU A 452 -2.02 21.72 14.52
N ASN A 453 -1.80 20.45 14.85
CA ASN A 453 -2.80 19.58 15.46
C ASN A 453 -3.33 20.18 16.78
N ALA A 454 -2.42 20.58 17.67
CA ALA A 454 -2.77 21.24 18.93
C ALA A 454 -3.53 22.57 18.70
N ALA A 455 -3.09 23.39 17.74
CA ALA A 455 -3.72 24.68 17.45
C ALA A 455 -5.14 24.51 16.90
N LEU A 456 -5.35 23.55 16.01
CA LEU A 456 -6.68 23.24 15.47
C LEU A 456 -7.65 22.82 16.58
N LYS A 457 -7.17 22.07 17.57
CA LYS A 457 -7.99 21.68 18.72
C LYS A 457 -8.39 22.83 19.62
N VAL A 458 -7.49 23.80 19.79
CA VAL A 458 -7.75 25.01 20.58
C VAL A 458 -8.71 25.95 19.86
N VAL A 459 -8.51 26.16 18.56
CA VAL A 459 -9.25 27.17 17.79
C VAL A 459 -10.61 26.65 17.30
N ILE A 460 -10.67 25.40 16.83
CA ILE A 460 -11.88 24.83 16.22
C ILE A 460 -12.71 24.09 17.27
N ASN A 461 -12.23 22.93 17.71
CA ASN A 461 -12.77 22.19 18.85
C ASN A 461 -11.82 21.05 19.26
N LYS A 462 -11.94 20.60 20.51
CA LYS A 462 -11.13 19.51 21.07
C LYS A 462 -11.30 18.14 20.38
N ASP A 463 -12.40 17.96 19.65
CA ASP A 463 -12.77 16.70 18.98
C ASP A 463 -12.22 16.65 17.53
N VAL A 464 -11.40 17.65 17.13
CA VAL A 464 -10.61 17.58 15.91
C VAL A 464 -9.59 16.47 16.06
N HIS A 465 -9.62 15.51 15.14
CA HIS A 465 -8.65 14.44 15.07
C HIS A 465 -7.94 14.47 13.73
N GLN A 466 -6.64 14.18 13.75
CA GLN A 466 -5.87 13.91 12.54
C GLN A 466 -6.52 12.74 11.76
N LYS A 467 -6.63 12.92 10.44
CA LYS A 467 -7.12 11.94 9.46
C LYS A 467 -6.07 11.58 8.42
N GLY A 468 -4.95 12.30 8.40
CA GLY A 468 -3.80 11.99 7.57
C GLY A 468 -2.76 13.09 7.66
N SER A 469 -1.50 12.75 7.43
CA SER A 469 -0.41 13.71 7.28
C SER A 469 0.40 13.34 6.03
N ASN A 470 1.17 14.28 5.51
CA ASN A 470 2.18 14.07 4.47
C ASN A 470 3.12 15.27 4.51
N ILE A 471 4.40 15.02 4.73
CA ILE A 471 5.44 16.03 4.82
C ILE A 471 6.37 15.83 3.64
N THR A 472 6.80 16.89 2.98
CA THR A 472 7.86 16.83 1.98
C THR A 472 8.79 18.01 2.21
N ASP A 473 9.97 18.06 1.58
CA ASP A 473 10.90 19.18 1.73
C ASP A 473 10.28 20.55 1.37
N GLU A 474 9.30 20.55 0.46
CA GLU A 474 8.61 21.77 0.01
C GLU A 474 7.45 22.21 0.92
N ARG A 475 6.76 21.29 1.60
CA ARG A 475 5.48 21.57 2.27
C ARG A 475 5.05 20.47 3.24
N MET A 476 4.17 20.84 4.16
CA MET A 476 3.39 19.88 4.94
C MET A 476 1.91 19.91 4.54
N ARG A 477 1.27 18.74 4.60
CA ARG A 477 -0.16 18.50 4.40
C ARG A 477 -0.72 17.85 5.64
N PHE A 478 -1.77 18.44 6.19
CA PHE A 478 -2.46 17.94 7.36
C PHE A 478 -3.96 17.81 7.10
N ASP A 479 -4.48 16.59 7.23
CA ASP A 479 -5.89 16.27 7.08
C ASP A 479 -6.49 16.06 8.47
N PHE A 480 -7.64 16.68 8.73
CA PHE A 480 -8.27 16.67 10.04
C PHE A 480 -9.80 16.62 9.94
N SER A 481 -10.46 16.07 10.97
CA SER A 481 -11.92 16.05 11.03
C SER A 481 -12.46 17.45 11.30
N CYS A 482 -13.23 17.97 10.35
CA CYS A 482 -13.98 19.20 10.50
C CYS A 482 -15.15 19.18 9.50
N ASP A 483 -16.34 19.54 9.98
CA ASP A 483 -17.60 19.47 9.25
C ASP A 483 -17.87 20.72 8.38
N HIS A 484 -17.10 21.78 8.56
CA HIS A 484 -17.22 23.03 7.82
C HIS A 484 -15.89 23.46 7.22
N LYS A 485 -15.96 24.44 6.31
CA LYS A 485 -14.78 25.11 5.76
C LYS A 485 -14.27 26.11 6.81
N LEU A 486 -12.97 26.11 7.08
CA LEU A 486 -12.40 27.10 8.01
C LEU A 486 -12.65 28.52 7.52
N THR A 487 -13.11 29.37 8.42
CA THR A 487 -13.23 30.82 8.17
C THR A 487 -11.85 31.44 8.01
N ASP A 488 -11.78 32.65 7.46
CA ASP A 488 -10.51 33.37 7.35
C ASP A 488 -9.98 33.73 8.75
N GLU A 489 -10.87 33.99 9.69
CA GLU A 489 -10.57 34.24 11.10
C GLU A 489 -10.01 32.99 11.80
N GLU A 490 -10.61 31.81 11.58
CA GLU A 490 -10.13 30.54 12.14
C GLU A 490 -8.76 30.16 11.58
N LYS A 491 -8.56 30.28 10.26
CA LYS A 491 -7.25 30.01 9.65
C LYS A 491 -6.18 30.94 10.24
N LYS A 492 -6.51 32.23 10.36
CA LYS A 492 -5.61 33.21 10.95
C LYS A 492 -5.31 32.90 12.42
N ALA A 493 -6.32 32.55 13.21
CA ALA A 493 -6.14 32.21 14.62
C ALA A 493 -5.28 30.94 14.80
N VAL A 494 -5.44 29.93 13.95
CA VAL A 494 -4.58 28.73 13.95
C VAL A 494 -3.14 29.10 13.61
N GLU A 495 -2.93 29.87 12.54
CA GLU A 495 -1.60 30.31 12.10
C GLU A 495 -0.91 31.18 13.16
N ASP A 496 -1.61 32.15 13.73
CA ASP A 496 -1.11 33.03 14.79
C ASP A 496 -0.76 32.24 16.06
N LEU A 497 -1.53 31.21 16.41
CA LEU A 497 -1.28 30.38 17.58
C LEU A 497 -0.06 29.46 17.40
N VAL A 498 0.08 28.82 16.24
CA VAL A 498 1.28 28.02 15.93
C VAL A 498 2.52 28.90 15.98
N ASN A 499 2.48 30.09 15.37
CA ASN A 499 3.61 31.02 15.38
C ASN A 499 3.93 31.54 16.79
N LYS A 500 2.93 31.80 17.63
CA LYS A 500 3.14 32.14 19.03
C LYS A 500 3.94 31.05 19.75
N TRP A 501 3.58 29.77 19.58
CA TRP A 501 4.32 28.66 20.20
C TRP A 501 5.73 28.47 19.62
N ILE A 502 5.94 28.84 18.36
CA ILE A 502 7.27 28.89 17.75
C ILE A 502 8.10 30.02 18.39
N ASP A 503 7.52 31.21 18.57
CA ASP A 503 8.17 32.36 19.21
C ASP A 503 8.50 32.13 20.69
N GLU A 504 7.68 31.34 21.40
CA GLU A 504 7.91 30.96 22.79
C GLU A 504 9.11 30.01 22.99
N GLY A 505 9.60 29.36 21.92
CA GLY A 505 10.74 28.47 22.00
C GLY A 505 10.53 27.30 22.95
N LEU A 506 9.43 26.57 22.78
CA LEU A 506 9.04 25.45 23.63
C LEU A 506 10.01 24.27 23.45
N PRO A 507 10.45 23.62 24.55
CA PRO A 507 11.30 22.45 24.47
C PRO A 507 10.52 21.26 23.91
N VAL A 508 11.16 20.51 23.02
CA VAL A 508 10.64 19.24 22.51
C VAL A 508 11.38 18.11 23.22
N THR A 509 10.63 17.25 23.91
CA THR A 509 11.20 16.17 24.72
C THR A 509 10.66 14.82 24.29
N LYS A 510 11.56 13.83 24.20
CA LYS A 510 11.26 12.43 23.89
C LYS A 510 11.31 11.59 25.16
N LYS A 511 10.32 10.74 25.38
CA LYS A 511 10.34 9.71 26.43
C LYS A 511 9.86 8.38 25.88
N GLU A 512 10.60 7.32 26.14
CA GLU A 512 10.14 5.95 25.95
C GLU A 512 9.45 5.48 27.23
N MET A 513 8.27 4.89 27.08
CA MET A 513 7.49 4.37 28.20
C MET A 513 6.57 3.25 27.75
N SER A 514 5.97 2.54 28.70
CA SER A 514 4.95 1.56 28.35
C SER A 514 3.72 2.25 27.77
N LYS A 515 3.01 1.53 26.90
CA LYS A 515 1.73 1.96 26.32
C LYS A 515 0.71 2.39 27.37
N GLU A 516 0.66 1.70 28.51
CA GLU A 516 -0.21 2.07 29.64
C GLU A 516 0.20 3.39 30.29
N GLU A 517 1.51 3.63 30.48
CA GLU A 517 2.02 4.89 31.02
C GLU A 517 1.79 6.05 30.06
N ALA A 518 1.92 5.80 28.76
CA ALA A 518 1.66 6.80 27.72
C ALA A 518 0.21 7.28 27.78
N ILE A 519 -0.78 6.37 27.88
CA ILE A 519 -2.19 6.72 28.08
C ILE A 519 -2.36 7.56 29.35
N LYS A 520 -1.82 7.07 30.48
CA LYS A 520 -1.95 7.74 31.78
C LYS A 520 -1.34 9.14 31.77
N SER A 521 -0.31 9.37 30.94
CA SER A 521 0.33 10.67 30.79
C SER A 521 -0.51 11.70 30.02
N GLY A 522 -1.64 11.27 29.43
CA GLY A 522 -2.49 12.07 28.57
C GLY A 522 -1.94 12.23 27.16
N ALA A 523 -1.02 11.37 26.74
CA ALA A 523 -0.47 11.41 25.39
C ALA A 523 -1.56 11.02 24.39
N GLU A 524 -1.76 11.87 23.41
CA GLU A 524 -2.66 11.57 22.31
C GLU A 524 -2.07 10.46 21.44
N CYS A 525 -2.91 9.50 21.15
CA CYS A 525 -2.61 8.38 20.29
C CYS A 525 -3.87 7.99 19.53
N MET A 526 -3.71 7.76 18.25
CA MET A 526 -4.76 7.17 17.43
C MET A 526 -4.54 5.66 17.43
N PHE A 527 -5.55 4.88 17.85
CA PHE A 527 -5.51 3.41 17.77
C PHE A 527 -4.39 2.77 18.59
N ILE A 528 -4.39 3.08 19.88
CA ILE A 528 -3.30 2.66 20.75
C ILE A 528 -3.01 1.16 20.69
N GLU A 529 -4.04 0.34 20.49
CA GLU A 529 -3.98 -1.11 20.29
C GLU A 529 -2.93 -1.57 19.28
N LYS A 530 -2.64 -0.73 18.27
CA LYS A 530 -1.69 -1.02 17.19
C LYS A 530 -0.25 -0.65 17.48
N TYR A 531 -0.01 0.16 18.52
CA TYR A 531 1.34 0.47 18.95
C TYR A 531 1.95 -0.70 19.72
N PRO A 532 3.28 -0.88 19.59
CA PRO A 532 4.04 -1.80 20.43
C PRO A 532 3.84 -1.52 21.93
N ASP A 533 4.19 -2.49 22.78
CA ASP A 533 4.04 -2.38 24.24
C ASP A 533 4.86 -1.23 24.84
N ILE A 534 5.97 -0.89 24.18
CA ILE A 534 6.82 0.26 24.49
C ILE A 534 6.68 1.26 23.36
N VAL A 535 6.34 2.50 23.70
CA VAL A 535 6.07 3.57 22.75
C VAL A 535 6.96 4.78 23.03
N THR A 536 7.23 5.55 21.98
CA THR A 536 7.86 6.86 22.11
C THR A 536 6.77 7.92 22.24
N VAL A 537 6.87 8.76 23.28
CA VAL A 537 6.01 9.93 23.49
C VAL A 537 6.85 11.19 23.32
N TYR A 538 6.45 12.04 22.39
CA TYR A 538 7.00 13.38 22.25
C TYR A 538 6.10 14.38 22.99
N SER A 539 6.71 15.32 23.71
CA SER A 539 6.03 16.46 24.33
C SER A 539 6.66 17.75 23.86
N ILE A 540 5.84 18.68 23.35
CA ILE A 540 6.24 20.02 22.92
C ILE A 540 5.69 21.02 23.93
N GLY A 541 6.54 21.47 24.85
CA GLY A 541 6.10 22.22 26.03
C GLY A 541 4.90 21.56 26.71
N ASP A 542 3.88 22.37 27.02
CA ASP A 542 2.59 21.90 27.56
C ASP A 542 1.47 21.86 26.49
N VAL A 543 1.80 22.07 25.21
CA VAL A 543 0.79 22.31 24.16
C VAL A 543 0.45 21.06 23.34
N SER A 544 1.41 20.15 23.18
CA SER A 544 1.21 18.88 22.49
C SER A 544 1.96 17.76 23.23
N LYS A 545 1.33 16.60 23.31
CA LYS A 545 1.91 15.36 23.83
C LYS A 545 1.33 14.20 23.03
N GLU A 546 2.14 13.56 22.21
CA GLU A 546 1.67 12.61 21.19
C GLU A 546 2.60 11.39 21.11
N LEU A 547 2.04 10.22 20.83
CA LEU A 547 2.83 9.05 20.45
C LEU A 547 3.34 9.28 19.02
N CYS A 548 4.66 9.32 18.87
CA CYS A 548 5.26 9.60 17.57
C CYS A 548 6.62 8.90 17.44
N GLY A 549 6.89 8.34 16.26
CA GLY A 549 8.12 7.62 15.95
C GLY A 549 9.08 8.36 15.00
N GLY A 550 8.69 9.51 14.46
CA GLY A 550 9.53 10.28 13.53
C GLY A 550 10.43 11.32 14.21
N PRO A 551 11.37 11.92 13.46
CA PRO A 551 12.33 12.89 13.99
C PRO A 551 11.66 14.22 14.35
N HIS A 552 12.17 14.91 15.37
CA HIS A 552 11.71 16.23 15.78
C HIS A 552 12.87 17.17 16.09
N VAL A 553 12.63 18.49 15.99
CA VAL A 553 13.59 19.50 16.46
C VAL A 553 13.69 19.45 17.98
N ASN A 554 14.72 20.06 18.56
CA ASN A 554 14.86 20.10 20.02
C ASN A 554 14.06 21.25 20.64
N ASN A 555 13.80 22.30 19.87
CA ASN A 555 13.08 23.48 20.30
C ASN A 555 12.22 24.08 19.18
N THR A 556 11.01 24.54 19.50
CA THR A 556 10.12 25.12 18.48
C THR A 556 10.68 26.39 17.83
N SER A 557 11.63 27.10 18.46
CA SER A 557 12.29 28.25 17.85
C SER A 557 13.06 27.92 16.56
N GLU A 558 13.40 26.65 16.37
CA GLU A 558 14.09 26.15 15.16
C GLU A 558 13.19 26.16 13.92
N LEU A 559 11.86 26.30 14.09
CA LEU A 559 10.88 26.14 13.01
C LEU A 559 10.76 27.34 12.05
N GLY A 560 11.24 28.53 12.43
CA GLY A 560 11.05 29.74 11.61
C GLY A 560 9.64 30.32 11.75
N HIS A 561 8.93 30.53 10.64
CA HIS A 561 7.57 31.09 10.62
C HIS A 561 6.58 30.16 9.90
N PHE A 562 5.52 29.75 10.57
CA PHE A 562 4.50 28.85 10.02
C PHE A 562 3.46 29.59 9.20
N LYS A 563 3.10 29.04 8.03
CA LYS A 563 2.10 29.66 7.15
C LYS A 563 1.23 28.68 6.40
N ILE A 564 -0.07 28.87 6.48
CA ILE A 564 -1.08 28.12 5.74
C ILE A 564 -1.16 28.66 4.30
N LYS A 565 -0.78 27.84 3.32
CA LYS A 565 -0.88 28.19 1.89
C LYS A 565 -2.26 27.88 1.33
N LYS A 566 -2.90 26.81 1.79
CA LYS A 566 -4.20 26.38 1.27
C LYS A 566 -4.99 25.61 2.31
N GLU A 567 -6.30 25.80 2.30
CA GLU A 567 -7.26 24.98 3.00
C GLU A 567 -8.32 24.51 2.00
N GLU A 568 -8.62 23.21 1.96
CA GLU A 568 -9.59 22.62 1.03
C GLU A 568 -10.34 21.40 1.61
N ALA A 569 -11.50 21.07 1.04
CA ALA A 569 -12.22 19.86 1.40
C ALA A 569 -11.46 18.63 0.86
N SER A 570 -11.16 17.66 1.73
CA SER A 570 -10.53 16.39 1.34
C SER A 570 -11.59 15.32 1.05
N SER A 571 -12.52 15.13 1.99
CA SER A 571 -13.68 14.24 1.85
C SER A 571 -14.81 14.69 2.78
N ALA A 572 -15.93 13.96 2.80
CA ALA A 572 -17.05 14.30 3.68
C ALA A 572 -16.64 14.24 5.17
N GLY A 573 -16.66 15.40 5.83
CA GLY A 573 -16.26 15.58 7.23
C GLY A 573 -14.76 15.70 7.45
N VAL A 574 -13.95 15.85 6.40
CA VAL A 574 -12.49 15.98 6.48
C VAL A 574 -12.01 17.17 5.68
N ARG A 575 -11.22 18.03 6.35
CA ARG A 575 -10.58 19.21 5.77
C ARG A 575 -9.07 18.99 5.68
N ARG A 576 -8.42 19.70 4.75
CA ARG A 576 -6.99 19.58 4.47
C ARG A 576 -6.35 20.95 4.49
N ILE A 577 -5.29 21.09 5.28
CA ILE A 577 -4.38 22.24 5.27
C ILE A 577 -3.10 21.84 4.54
N LYS A 578 -2.61 22.73 3.67
CA LYS A 578 -1.23 22.72 3.18
C LYS A 578 -0.52 23.94 3.73
N ALA A 579 0.61 23.73 4.38
CA ALA A 579 1.39 24.77 5.03
C ALA A 579 2.88 24.64 4.71
N ILE A 580 3.61 25.72 4.93
CA ILE A 580 5.08 25.76 4.83
C ILE A 580 5.68 26.44 6.06
N LEU A 581 6.99 26.32 6.21
CA LEU A 581 7.80 27.11 7.13
C LEU A 581 8.63 28.11 6.30
N GLU A 582 8.50 29.38 6.61
CA GLU A 582 9.28 30.48 6.02
C GLU A 582 10.45 30.81 6.97
N GLU A 583 11.62 31.16 6.44
CA GLU A 583 12.72 31.66 7.26
C GLU A 583 12.31 32.98 7.94
N LYS A 584 12.76 33.18 9.18
CA LYS A 584 12.44 34.36 9.99
C LYS A 584 13.33 35.56 9.69
#